data_AF-A0A1A8K2Z7-F1
#
_entry.id   AF-A0A1A8K2Z7-F1
#
_cell.length_a   1.000
_cell.length_b   1.000
_cell.length_c   1.000
_cell.angle_alpha   90.00
_cell.angle_beta   90.00
_cell.angle_gamma   90.00
#
_symmetry.space_group_name_H-M   'P 1'
#
loop_
_entity.id
_entity.type
_entity.pdbx_description
1 polymer ?
#
loop_
_entity_poly.entity_id
_entity_poly.type
_entity_poly.pdbx_seq_one_letter_code
_entity_poly.pdbx_strand_id
1 'polypeptide(L)'
;MQKSLLLDVKQRNNRKLVKHKMEKTFALRRHEVVRDAPMVESFMAKGPGPFYFIVSKKRRAARKNAQKIVAQIPDCDEPDAGRECVIKGLCVYMGEDPENLVQEYVDMDENAIKEVIQDTTIGMYVIKRSTSAEPEDIGIILEGISVLQDLENVALAAAMLIGLMYARNLNYPVDLRYTF
;
A
#
# COMPACT_ATOMS: atom_id res chain seq x y z
N MET A 1 4.34 4.40 -26.47
CA MET A 1 3.26 4.68 -25.50
C MET A 1 3.76 5.46 -24.26
N GLN A 2 4.91 5.13 -23.67
CA GLN A 2 5.50 5.89 -22.53
C GLN A 2 5.80 7.37 -22.85
N LYS A 3 6.43 7.67 -24.00
CA LYS A 3 6.76 9.06 -24.39
C LYS A 3 5.54 9.97 -24.49
N SER A 4 4.40 9.47 -24.97
CA SER A 4 3.16 10.26 -25.05
C SER A 4 2.52 10.48 -23.67
N LEU A 5 2.60 9.49 -22.76
CA LEU A 5 2.15 9.65 -21.37
C LEU A 5 2.93 10.79 -20.66
N LEU A 6 4.24 10.90 -20.89
CA LEU A 6 5.07 11.95 -20.29
C LEU A 6 4.67 13.36 -20.76
N LEU A 7 4.27 13.50 -22.02
CA LEU A 7 3.78 14.77 -22.57
C LEU A 7 2.40 15.12 -22.02
N ASP A 8 1.52 14.13 -21.89
CA ASP A 8 0.15 14.32 -21.41
C ASP A 8 0.10 14.76 -19.93
N VAL A 9 1.05 14.33 -19.11
CA VAL A 9 1.19 14.74 -17.69
C VAL A 9 1.46 16.23 -17.55
N LYS A 10 2.20 16.81 -18.49
CA LYS A 10 2.57 18.23 -18.45
C LYS A 10 1.41 19.14 -18.86
N GLN A 11 0.33 18.60 -19.43
CA GLN A 11 -0.84 19.37 -19.87
C GLN A 11 -1.85 19.61 -18.74
N ARG A 12 -2.43 20.81 -18.69
CA ARG A 12 -3.56 21.12 -17.80
C ARG A 12 -4.79 20.32 -18.22
N ASN A 13 -5.61 19.92 -17.24
CA ASN A 13 -6.88 19.18 -17.41
C ASN A 13 -6.82 17.77 -18.00
N ASN A 14 -5.62 17.17 -18.16
CA ASN A 14 -5.48 15.87 -18.83
C ASN A 14 -5.63 14.64 -17.92
N ARG A 15 -6.17 14.80 -16.71
CA ARG A 15 -6.12 13.80 -15.63
C ARG A 15 -6.80 12.48 -15.99
N LYS A 16 -7.94 12.53 -16.69
CA LYS A 16 -8.69 11.32 -17.10
C LYS A 16 -7.93 10.50 -18.14
N LEU A 17 -7.38 11.17 -19.17
CA LEU A 17 -6.60 10.53 -20.23
C LEU A 17 -5.33 9.91 -19.67
N VAL A 18 -4.64 10.64 -18.81
CA VAL A 18 -3.43 10.18 -18.15
C VAL A 18 -3.71 8.95 -17.28
N LYS A 19 -4.80 8.96 -16.49
CA LYS A 19 -5.25 7.80 -15.71
C LYS A 19 -5.47 6.57 -16.59
N HIS A 20 -6.19 6.72 -17.70
CA HIS A 20 -6.47 5.64 -18.65
C HIS A 20 -5.20 5.06 -19.29
N LYS A 21 -4.25 5.94 -19.69
CA LYS A 21 -2.97 5.51 -20.27
C LYS A 21 -2.06 4.86 -19.23
N MET A 22 -2.13 5.27 -17.96
CA MET A 22 -1.43 4.60 -16.86
C MET A 22 -1.96 3.19 -16.62
N GLU A 23 -3.28 2.99 -16.59
CA GLU A 23 -3.89 1.67 -16.41
C GLU A 23 -3.39 0.68 -17.47
N LYS A 24 -3.35 1.10 -18.74
CA LYS A 24 -2.88 0.23 -19.84
C LYS A 24 -1.38 -0.09 -19.84
N THR A 25 -0.56 0.70 -19.15
CA THR A 25 0.91 0.53 -19.15
C THR A 25 1.44 0.00 -17.81
N PHE A 26 0.55 -0.29 -16.86
CA PHE A 26 0.93 -0.66 -15.50
C PHE A 26 1.61 -2.03 -15.46
N ALA A 27 1.02 -3.04 -16.11
CA ALA A 27 1.57 -4.39 -16.17
C ALA A 27 2.96 -4.44 -16.85
N LEU A 28 3.18 -3.66 -17.91
CA LEU A 28 4.48 -3.59 -18.59
C LEU A 28 5.58 -2.98 -17.70
N ARG A 29 5.23 -1.96 -16.90
CA ARG A 29 6.15 -1.36 -15.93
C ARG A 29 6.52 -2.33 -14.80
N ARG A 30 5.61 -3.24 -14.44
CA ARG A 30 5.94 -4.33 -13.52
C ARG A 30 6.93 -5.28 -14.18
N HIS A 31 6.67 -5.75 -15.39
CA HIS A 31 7.55 -6.70 -16.06
C HIS A 31 8.99 -6.20 -16.23
N GLU A 32 9.18 -4.91 -16.56
CA GLU A 32 10.51 -4.26 -16.63
C GLU A 32 11.25 -4.33 -15.28
N VAL A 33 10.57 -4.08 -14.15
CA VAL A 33 11.23 -4.13 -12.83
C VAL A 33 11.65 -5.55 -12.45
N VAL A 34 10.94 -6.60 -12.91
CA VAL A 34 11.16 -7.99 -12.44
C VAL A 34 12.37 -8.49 -13.20
N ARG A 35 12.34 -8.25 -14.51
CA ARG A 35 13.29 -8.76 -15.47
C ARG A 35 14.59 -7.98 -15.43
N ASP A 36 14.48 -6.66 -15.45
CA ASP A 36 15.65 -5.81 -15.67
C ASP A 36 16.27 -5.33 -14.35
N ALA A 37 15.59 -5.57 -13.21
CA ALA A 37 16.01 -5.20 -11.85
C ALA A 37 16.79 -3.86 -11.80
N PRO A 38 16.23 -2.79 -12.39
CA PRO A 38 17.00 -1.57 -12.60
C PRO A 38 17.34 -0.91 -11.26
N MET A 39 18.50 -0.24 -11.20
CA MET A 39 18.83 0.61 -10.04
C MET A 39 17.70 1.60 -9.76
N VAL A 40 17.40 1.81 -8.47
CA VAL A 40 16.29 2.67 -8.01
C VAL A 40 16.32 4.03 -8.70
N GLU A 41 17.48 4.67 -8.79
CA GLU A 41 17.62 5.97 -9.45
C GLU A 41 17.23 5.94 -10.95
N SER A 42 17.64 4.90 -11.66
CA SER A 42 17.30 4.68 -13.08
C SER A 42 15.81 4.33 -13.27
N PHE A 43 15.22 3.62 -12.30
CA PHE A 43 13.79 3.34 -12.27
C PHE A 43 12.98 4.61 -12.03
N MET A 44 13.39 5.43 -11.04
CA MET A 44 12.74 6.70 -10.70
C MET A 44 12.80 7.69 -11.87
N ALA A 45 13.90 7.74 -12.62
CA ALA A 45 14.04 8.59 -13.81
C ALA A 45 13.10 8.19 -14.96
N LYS A 46 12.68 6.92 -15.02
CA LYS A 46 11.76 6.36 -16.03
C LYS A 46 10.33 6.21 -15.51
N GLY A 47 10.12 6.45 -14.22
CA GLY A 47 8.84 6.37 -13.54
C GLY A 47 7.81 7.28 -14.20
N PRO A 48 6.52 6.89 -14.21
CA PRO A 48 5.51 7.64 -14.92
C PRO A 48 5.28 8.97 -14.19
N GLY A 49 5.46 10.07 -14.92
CA GLY A 49 5.16 11.44 -14.46
C GLY A 49 3.81 11.64 -13.74
N PRO A 50 2.72 10.89 -14.00
CA PRO A 50 1.48 11.04 -13.26
C PRO A 50 1.51 10.44 -11.85
N PHE A 51 2.34 9.43 -11.57
CA PHE A 51 2.51 8.93 -10.19
C PHE A 51 3.13 10.05 -9.35
N TYR A 52 4.22 10.63 -9.83
CA TYR A 52 4.83 11.82 -9.24
C TYR A 52 3.92 13.06 -9.22
N PHE A 53 3.10 13.27 -10.26
CA PHE A 53 2.16 14.39 -10.33
C PHE A 53 0.96 14.23 -9.39
N ILE A 54 0.46 13.00 -9.22
CA ILE A 54 -0.58 12.65 -8.24
C ILE A 54 -0.01 12.82 -6.83
N VAL A 55 1.18 12.29 -6.56
CA VAL A 55 1.90 12.47 -5.29
C VAL A 55 2.07 13.96 -4.99
N SER A 56 2.55 14.76 -5.96
CA SER A 56 2.80 16.20 -5.79
C SER A 56 1.54 17.08 -5.76
N LYS A 57 0.43 16.70 -6.39
CA LYS A 57 -0.86 17.38 -6.22
C LYS A 57 -1.55 16.99 -4.91
N LYS A 58 -1.49 15.72 -4.51
CA LYS A 58 -1.97 15.27 -3.20
C LYS A 58 -1.15 15.90 -2.07
N ARG A 59 0.14 16.22 -2.25
CA ARG A 59 0.99 16.93 -1.26
C ARG A 59 0.35 18.18 -0.67
N ARG A 60 -0.44 18.95 -1.41
CA ARG A 60 -1.00 20.23 -0.90
C ARG A 60 -2.23 20.04 0.00
N ALA A 61 -3.08 19.04 -0.29
CA ALA A 61 -4.22 18.68 0.55
C ALA A 61 -3.78 17.77 1.72
N ALA A 62 -2.89 16.84 1.43
CA ALA A 62 -2.39 15.88 2.39
C ALA A 62 -1.37 16.47 3.39
N ARG A 63 -0.75 17.63 3.13
CA ARG A 63 0.09 18.32 4.13
C ARG A 63 -0.68 18.75 5.39
N LYS A 64 -1.99 19.04 5.28
CA LYS A 64 -2.85 19.33 6.44
C LYS A 64 -3.25 18.07 7.22
N ASN A 65 -3.45 16.94 6.54
CA ASN A 65 -3.76 15.67 7.19
C ASN A 65 -2.51 14.96 7.74
N ALA A 66 -1.39 15.03 7.04
CA ALA A 66 -0.09 14.52 7.49
C ALA A 66 0.39 15.23 8.76
N GLN A 67 0.07 16.51 8.96
CA GLN A 67 0.34 17.19 10.24
C GLN A 67 -0.46 16.61 11.41
N LYS A 68 -1.67 16.09 11.17
CA LYS A 68 -2.46 15.39 12.20
C LYS A 68 -1.91 13.98 12.48
N ILE A 69 -1.47 13.27 11.44
CA ILE A 69 -0.88 11.92 11.56
C ILE A 69 0.48 11.99 12.26
N VAL A 70 1.35 12.92 11.85
CA VAL A 70 2.69 13.11 12.46
C VAL A 70 2.61 13.56 13.91
N ALA A 71 1.58 14.33 14.28
CA ALA A 71 1.33 14.69 15.68
C ALA A 71 0.76 13.54 16.53
N GLN A 72 0.30 12.46 15.89
CA GLN A 72 -0.20 11.25 16.53
C GLN A 72 0.80 10.09 16.49
N ILE A 73 1.96 10.26 15.83
CA ILE A 73 3.06 9.29 15.97
C ILE A 73 3.49 9.39 17.44
N PRO A 74 3.29 8.34 18.25
CA PRO A 74 3.75 8.38 19.63
C PRO A 74 5.27 8.64 19.62
N ASP A 75 5.76 9.36 20.64
CA ASP A 75 7.19 9.48 20.92
C ASP A 75 7.65 8.11 21.42
N CYS A 76 7.72 7.18 20.48
CA CYS A 76 7.89 5.76 20.70
C CYS A 76 9.24 5.39 20.11
N ASP A 77 10.16 4.98 20.98
CA ASP A 77 11.48 4.49 20.60
C ASP A 77 11.43 3.12 19.93
N GLU A 78 10.23 2.55 19.69
CA GLU A 78 10.04 1.28 19.02
C GLU A 78 9.92 1.48 17.50
N PRO A 79 10.93 1.06 16.72
CA PRO A 79 11.01 1.42 15.31
C PRO A 79 9.92 0.75 14.47
N ASP A 80 9.35 -0.37 14.93
CA ASP A 80 8.29 -1.10 14.22
C ASP A 80 6.92 -0.43 14.34
N ALA A 81 6.58 0.08 15.53
CA ALA A 81 5.40 0.93 15.71
C ALA A 81 5.48 2.19 14.83
N GLY A 82 6.66 2.81 14.78
CA GLY A 82 6.91 3.96 13.90
C GLY A 82 6.73 3.62 12.41
N ARG A 83 7.23 2.48 11.95
CA ARG A 83 7.07 2.01 10.56
C ARG A 83 5.61 1.72 10.21
N GLU A 84 4.87 1.07 11.10
CA GLU A 84 3.45 0.81 10.93
C GLU A 84 2.65 2.11 10.81
N CYS A 85 2.90 3.10 11.69
CA CYS A 85 2.28 4.41 11.62
C CYS A 85 2.56 5.11 10.29
N VAL A 86 3.77 4.99 9.76
CA VAL A 86 4.14 5.54 8.44
C VAL A 86 3.37 4.85 7.31
N ILE A 87 3.24 3.52 7.35
CA ILE A 87 2.50 2.74 6.35
C ILE A 87 1.01 3.10 6.37
N LYS A 88 0.35 3.05 7.53
CA LYS A 88 -1.05 3.50 7.68
C LYS A 88 -1.21 4.97 7.30
N GLY A 89 -0.23 5.80 7.67
CA GLY A 89 -0.19 7.21 7.32
C GLY A 89 -0.11 7.47 5.81
N LEU A 90 0.52 6.58 5.04
CA LEU A 90 0.54 6.64 3.59
C LEU A 90 -0.86 6.42 2.99
N CYS A 91 -1.63 5.46 3.50
CA CYS A 91 -3.02 5.23 3.07
C CYS A 91 -3.86 6.49 3.29
N VAL A 92 -3.80 7.06 4.49
CA VAL A 92 -4.53 8.28 4.83
C VAL A 92 -4.06 9.48 3.98
N TYR A 93 -2.76 9.60 3.74
CA TYR A 93 -2.19 10.61 2.84
C TYR A 93 -2.73 10.48 1.42
N MET A 94 -2.98 9.25 0.97
CA MET A 94 -3.61 8.95 -0.32
C MET A 94 -5.13 9.08 -0.29
N GLY A 95 -5.76 9.37 0.85
CA GLY A 95 -7.20 9.42 1.00
C GLY A 95 -7.85 8.05 0.90
N GLU A 96 -7.12 7.02 1.32
CA GLU A 96 -7.54 5.62 1.41
C GLU A 96 -7.64 5.25 2.88
N ASP A 97 -8.46 4.23 3.18
CA ASP A 97 -8.64 3.74 4.55
C ASP A 97 -7.51 2.78 4.92
N PRO A 98 -6.72 3.05 5.98
CA PRO A 98 -5.68 2.13 6.44
C PRO A 98 -6.22 0.78 6.90
N GLU A 99 -7.48 0.68 7.32
CA GLU A 99 -8.10 -0.60 7.74
C GLU A 99 -8.27 -1.57 6.57
N ASN A 100 -8.40 -1.05 5.33
CA ASN A 100 -8.42 -1.88 4.14
C ASN A 100 -7.06 -2.54 3.88
N LEU A 101 -5.96 -1.96 4.40
CA LEU A 101 -4.63 -2.53 4.31
C LEU A 101 -4.35 -3.43 5.50
N VAL A 102 -4.45 -2.89 6.73
CA VAL A 102 -4.11 -3.56 7.98
C VAL A 102 -5.37 -3.73 8.82
N GLN A 103 -5.91 -4.94 8.86
CA GLN A 103 -7.07 -5.29 9.69
C GLN A 103 -6.60 -5.74 11.08
N GLU A 104 -7.15 -5.15 12.13
CA GLU A 104 -6.82 -5.53 13.51
C GLU A 104 -7.99 -6.29 14.13
N TYR A 105 -7.70 -7.48 14.66
CA TYR A 105 -8.67 -8.31 15.37
C TYR A 105 -8.26 -8.40 16.83
N VAL A 106 -9.07 -7.81 17.72
CA VAL A 106 -8.78 -7.77 19.16
C VAL A 106 -9.82 -8.59 19.90
N ASP A 107 -9.36 -9.64 20.59
CA ASP A 107 -10.21 -10.59 21.34
C ASP A 107 -11.41 -11.15 20.52
N MET A 108 -11.27 -11.20 19.20
CA MET A 108 -12.27 -11.78 18.31
C MET A 108 -12.17 -13.31 18.30
N ASP A 109 -13.29 -13.99 18.11
CA ASP A 109 -13.28 -15.44 17.96
C ASP A 109 -12.71 -15.87 16.59
N GLU A 110 -12.07 -17.04 16.56
CA GLU A 110 -11.43 -17.56 15.35
C GLU A 110 -12.40 -17.74 14.17
N ASN A 111 -13.69 -17.99 14.42
CA ASN A 111 -14.65 -18.20 13.34
C ASN A 111 -15.05 -16.87 12.69
N ALA A 112 -15.30 -15.84 13.49
CA ALA A 112 -15.52 -14.48 12.99
C ALA A 112 -14.31 -13.96 12.21
N ILE A 113 -13.09 -14.21 12.69
CA ILE A 113 -11.86 -13.87 11.96
C ILE A 113 -11.85 -14.57 10.58
N LYS A 114 -12.17 -15.87 10.53
CA LYS A 114 -12.22 -16.63 9.26
C LYS A 114 -13.26 -16.08 8.29
N GLU A 115 -14.44 -15.66 8.77
CA GLU A 115 -15.47 -15.04 7.93
C GLU A 115 -14.97 -13.74 7.30
N VAL A 116 -14.36 -12.85 8.11
CA VAL A 116 -13.81 -11.58 7.60
C VAL A 116 -12.64 -11.82 6.63
N ILE A 117 -11.79 -12.81 6.91
CA ILE A 117 -10.69 -13.18 6.01
C ILE A 117 -11.23 -13.65 4.66
N GLN A 118 -12.30 -14.46 4.63
CA GLN A 118 -12.90 -14.97 3.39
C GLN A 118 -13.44 -13.84 2.50
N ASP A 119 -13.97 -12.78 3.09
CA ASP A 119 -14.46 -11.60 2.37
C ASP A 119 -13.35 -10.62 1.95
N THR A 120 -12.11 -10.82 2.44
CA THR A 120 -10.98 -9.95 2.15
C THR A 120 -10.23 -10.41 0.90
N THR A 121 -10.17 -9.56 -0.12
CA THR A 121 -9.45 -9.88 -1.38
C THR A 121 -7.94 -9.73 -1.24
N ILE A 122 -7.44 -8.64 -0.66
CA ILE A 122 -6.01 -8.41 -0.41
C ILE A 122 -5.90 -7.58 0.85
N GLY A 123 -5.05 -7.99 1.78
CA GLY A 123 -4.77 -7.24 2.98
C GLY A 123 -3.73 -7.92 3.84
N MET A 124 -3.47 -7.34 5.00
CA MET A 124 -2.75 -7.97 6.10
C MET A 124 -3.61 -7.88 7.35
N TYR A 125 -3.46 -8.85 8.24
CA TYR A 125 -4.15 -8.86 9.52
C TYR A 125 -3.16 -8.84 10.67
N VAL A 126 -3.63 -8.36 11.81
CA VAL A 126 -2.93 -8.42 13.09
C VAL A 126 -3.92 -8.93 14.13
N ILE A 127 -3.64 -10.10 14.69
CA ILE A 127 -4.42 -10.68 15.79
C ILE A 127 -3.78 -10.23 17.10
N LYS A 128 -4.57 -9.66 18.01
CA LYS A 128 -4.11 -9.20 19.32
C LYS A 128 -5.06 -9.68 20.41
N ARG A 129 -4.51 -9.80 21.61
CA ARG A 129 -5.29 -9.96 22.85
C ARG A 129 -5.23 -8.66 23.64
N SER A 130 -6.33 -8.22 24.25
CA SER A 130 -6.31 -6.99 25.07
C SER A 130 -5.36 -7.06 26.26
N THR A 131 -4.95 -8.27 26.64
CA THR A 131 -4.02 -8.53 27.76
C THR A 131 -2.54 -8.47 27.36
N SER A 132 -2.22 -8.38 26.06
CA SER A 132 -0.85 -8.38 25.53
C SER A 132 -0.58 -7.13 24.69
N ALA A 133 0.62 -6.56 24.84
CA ALA A 133 1.09 -5.52 23.95
C ALA A 133 1.59 -6.09 22.61
N GLU A 134 2.10 -7.31 22.62
CA GLU A 134 2.59 -8.01 21.43
C GLU A 134 1.44 -8.71 20.69
N PRO A 135 1.43 -8.66 19.34
CA PRO A 135 0.45 -9.37 18.53
C PRO A 135 0.66 -10.89 18.61
N GLU A 136 -0.43 -11.64 18.56
CA GLU A 136 -0.44 -13.11 18.55
C GLU A 136 -0.06 -13.65 17.17
N ASP A 137 -0.52 -13.00 16.10
CA ASP A 137 -0.14 -13.34 14.73
C ASP A 137 -0.25 -12.10 13.83
N ILE A 138 0.62 -12.05 12.82
CA ILE A 138 0.55 -11.11 11.70
C ILE A 138 0.64 -11.91 10.42
N GLY A 139 -0.33 -11.72 9.54
CA GLY A 139 -0.39 -12.46 8.29
C GLY A 139 -0.86 -11.65 7.10
N ILE A 140 -0.79 -12.28 5.93
CA ILE A 140 -1.19 -11.69 4.64
C ILE A 140 -2.36 -12.49 4.08
N ILE A 141 -3.37 -11.76 3.63
CA ILE A 141 -4.58 -12.30 3.01
C ILE A 141 -4.51 -12.05 1.50
N LEU A 142 -4.73 -13.09 0.71
CA LEU A 142 -4.97 -13.01 -0.73
C LEU A 142 -6.18 -13.89 -1.09
N GLU A 143 -7.15 -13.30 -1.79
CA GLU A 143 -8.35 -13.95 -2.33
C GLU A 143 -9.10 -14.80 -1.29
N GLY A 144 -9.31 -14.26 -0.09
CA GLY A 144 -10.03 -14.94 0.98
C GLY A 144 -9.19 -15.92 1.80
N ILE A 145 -7.87 -16.00 1.58
CA ILE A 145 -6.98 -17.00 2.17
C ILE A 145 -5.79 -16.34 2.85
N SER A 146 -5.46 -16.79 4.07
CA SER A 146 -4.19 -16.45 4.73
C SER A 146 -3.04 -17.19 4.05
N VAL A 147 -2.16 -16.45 3.36
CA VAL A 147 -1.06 -17.00 2.53
C VAL A 147 0.30 -16.95 3.21
N LEU A 148 0.47 -16.08 4.20
CA LEU A 148 1.64 -15.99 5.09
C LEU A 148 1.15 -15.65 6.49
N GLN A 149 1.79 -16.23 7.51
CA GLN A 149 1.49 -16.09 8.94
C GLN A 149 2.82 -15.99 9.70
N ASP A 150 2.77 -15.73 11.00
CA ASP A 150 3.92 -15.64 11.89
C ASP A 150 4.94 -14.58 11.46
N LEU A 151 4.45 -13.45 10.92
CA LEU A 151 5.31 -12.35 10.49
C LEU A 151 5.69 -11.47 11.68
N GLU A 152 6.96 -11.05 11.73
CA GLU A 152 7.51 -10.30 12.87
C GLU A 152 6.85 -8.93 13.08
N ASN A 153 6.52 -8.22 12.00
CA ASN A 153 5.92 -6.89 12.07
C ASN A 153 5.16 -6.53 10.79
N VAL A 154 4.30 -5.49 10.90
CA VAL A 154 3.49 -4.98 9.80
C VAL A 154 4.34 -4.46 8.63
N ALA A 155 5.53 -3.92 8.91
CA ALA A 155 6.41 -3.43 7.86
C ALA A 155 6.94 -4.56 6.96
N LEU A 156 7.33 -5.68 7.56
CA LEU A 156 7.70 -6.89 6.84
C LEU A 156 6.50 -7.44 6.07
N ALA A 157 5.32 -7.52 6.68
CA ALA A 157 4.10 -7.95 6.01
C ALA A 157 3.78 -7.09 4.78
N ALA A 158 3.93 -5.77 4.88
CA ALA A 158 3.76 -4.86 3.75
C ALA A 158 4.78 -5.09 2.63
N ALA A 159 6.06 -5.26 2.97
CA ALA A 159 7.10 -5.57 1.98
C ALA A 159 6.82 -6.90 1.26
N MET A 160 6.43 -7.93 2.02
CA MET A 160 6.09 -9.26 1.49
C MET A 160 4.84 -9.20 0.62
N LEU A 161 3.80 -8.47 1.02
CA LEU A 161 2.58 -8.30 0.23
C LEU A 161 2.87 -7.61 -1.11
N ILE A 162 3.69 -6.56 -1.12
CA ILE A 162 4.14 -5.90 -2.36
C ILE A 162 4.88 -6.90 -3.25
N GLY A 163 5.79 -7.69 -2.68
CA GLY A 163 6.51 -8.74 -3.39
C GLY A 163 5.58 -9.80 -3.99
N LEU A 164 4.58 -10.25 -3.23
CA LEU A 164 3.58 -11.24 -3.68
C LEU A 164 2.70 -10.70 -4.80
N MET A 165 2.13 -9.50 -4.63
CA MET A 165 1.34 -8.84 -5.68
C MET A 165 2.12 -8.69 -6.97
N TYR A 166 3.42 -8.44 -6.84
CA TYR A 166 4.31 -8.26 -7.95
C TYR A 166 4.64 -9.59 -8.66
N ALA A 167 5.04 -10.61 -7.90
CA ALA A 167 5.33 -11.95 -8.41
C ALA A 167 4.10 -12.62 -9.06
N ARG A 168 2.92 -12.37 -8.50
CA ARG A 168 1.63 -12.90 -9.00
C ARG A 168 0.95 -11.98 -10.01
N ASN A 169 1.56 -10.83 -10.33
CA ASN A 169 1.01 -9.81 -11.23
C ASN A 169 -0.44 -9.39 -10.88
N LEU A 170 -0.78 -9.30 -9.60
CA LEU A 170 -2.11 -8.97 -9.10
C LEU A 170 -2.44 -7.51 -9.35
N ASN A 171 -3.68 -7.19 -9.74
CA ASN A 171 -4.12 -5.80 -9.76
C ASN A 171 -4.12 -5.24 -8.34
N TYR A 172 -3.82 -3.95 -8.19
CA TYR A 172 -3.97 -3.32 -6.89
C TYR A 172 -5.44 -3.26 -6.49
N PRO A 173 -5.75 -3.45 -5.20
CA PRO A 173 -7.12 -3.32 -4.70
C PRO A 173 -7.68 -1.94 -5.06
N VAL A 174 -8.98 -1.88 -5.35
CA VAL A 174 -9.63 -0.61 -5.74
C VAL A 174 -9.52 0.41 -4.60
N ASP A 175 -9.60 -0.06 -3.36
CA ASP A 175 -9.56 0.74 -2.14
C ASP A 175 -8.15 1.12 -1.68
N LEU A 176 -7.10 0.51 -2.28
CA LEU A 176 -5.68 0.76 -2.00
C LEU A 176 -4.88 1.12 -3.27
N ARG A 177 -5.59 1.61 -4.28
CA ARG A 177 -5.08 1.81 -5.63
C ARG A 177 -3.93 2.81 -5.73
N TYR A 178 -3.81 3.73 -4.77
CA TYR A 178 -2.80 4.78 -4.73
C TYR A 178 -1.72 4.56 -3.66
N THR A 179 -1.93 3.62 -2.73
CA THR A 179 -0.92 3.21 -1.74
C THR A 179 0.13 2.31 -2.37
N PHE A 180 -0.27 1.39 -3.27
CA PHE A 180 0.61 0.46 -3.96
C PHE A 180 1.04 0.90 -5.36
#